data_AF-A0A0U1LIJ8-F1
#
_entry.id   AF-A0A0U1LIJ8-F1
#
_cell.length_a   1.000
_cell.length_b   1.000
_cell.length_c   1.000
_cell.angle_alpha   90.00
_cell.angle_beta   90.00
_cell.angle_gamma   90.00
#
_symmetry.space_group_name_H-M   'P 1'
#
loop_
_entity.id
_entity.type
_entity.pdbx_description
1 polymer ?
#
loop_
_entity_poly.entity_id
_entity_poly.type
_entity_poly.pdbx_seq_one_letter_code
_entity_poly.pdbx_strand_id
1 'polypeptide(L)'
;MAAAPLSPAKAYAKIQQIQQGQNGDPNTELAILRISEPITSSLDVAEFSRSLSKRASDASINPSENPTPASLEADLTHYKELFSKLRFSYLEQVTKEKFLRAIVGDPPLVVGHNENVELETKLAEVKKELKNRKEEVRLMVEDMEKVGRDLATRYKNVQLQTTQLATLPKEIANLESTIATLRASQAQHALAADPSNPASSQNLSLPATLSLLAEREAELAGIDRQLTSMQTTLPRKTREAEAMERELSVLERRKTETIGQAREAQRKKLEGESDGLEEMGRWYRGAEATLKKLVDVEN
;
A
#
# COMPACT_ATOMS: atom_id res chain seq x y z
N MET A 1 -46.52 26.08 -6.72
CA MET A 1 -45.50 25.66 -7.70
C MET A 1 -44.32 25.09 -6.94
N ALA A 2 -44.13 23.78 -6.95
CA ALA A 2 -43.06 23.11 -6.23
C ALA A 2 -41.73 23.29 -7.00
N ALA A 3 -40.75 23.93 -6.39
CA ALA A 3 -39.41 24.05 -6.94
C ALA A 3 -38.76 22.65 -6.94
N ALA A 4 -38.43 22.15 -8.13
CA ALA A 4 -37.74 20.87 -8.29
C ALA A 4 -36.38 20.88 -7.54
N PRO A 5 -35.96 19.76 -6.93
CA PRO A 5 -34.69 19.68 -6.23
C PRO A 5 -33.55 19.96 -7.22
N LEU A 6 -32.76 21.00 -6.93
CA LEU A 6 -31.61 21.37 -7.75
C LEU A 6 -30.61 20.22 -7.79
N SER A 7 -30.22 19.80 -9.00
CA SER A 7 -29.14 18.83 -9.23
C SER A 7 -27.85 19.30 -8.53
N PRO A 8 -27.10 18.40 -7.86
CA PRO A 8 -25.91 18.75 -7.08
C PRO A 8 -24.83 19.49 -7.89
N ALA A 9 -24.72 19.21 -9.20
CA ALA A 9 -23.82 19.92 -10.11
C ALA A 9 -24.24 21.39 -10.32
N LYS A 10 -25.54 21.66 -10.39
CA LYS A 10 -26.08 23.04 -10.50
C LYS A 10 -25.94 23.79 -9.17
N ALA A 11 -26.07 23.09 -8.04
CA ALA A 11 -25.82 23.67 -6.71
C ALA A 11 -24.35 24.07 -6.54
N TYR A 12 -23.41 23.21 -6.95
CA TYR A 12 -21.97 23.50 -6.90
C TYR A 12 -21.59 24.68 -7.81
N ALA A 13 -22.11 24.70 -9.05
CA ALA A 13 -21.91 25.83 -9.96
C ALA A 13 -22.45 27.15 -9.39
N LYS A 14 -23.59 27.11 -8.70
CA LYS A 14 -24.17 28.29 -8.05
C LYS A 14 -23.32 28.75 -6.85
N ILE A 15 -22.82 27.83 -6.03
CA ILE A 15 -21.90 28.16 -4.92
C ILE A 15 -20.59 28.77 -5.46
N GLN A 16 -20.05 28.24 -6.55
CA GLN A 16 -18.85 28.75 -7.19
C GLN A 16 -19.06 30.15 -7.79
N GLN A 17 -20.25 30.42 -8.36
CA GLN A 17 -20.64 31.74 -8.84
C GLN A 17 -20.81 32.76 -7.71
N ILE A 18 -21.30 32.34 -6.54
CA ILE A 18 -21.42 33.18 -5.33
C ILE A 18 -20.04 33.53 -4.76
N GLN A 19 -19.11 32.56 -4.73
CA GLN A 19 -17.71 32.80 -4.33
C GLN A 19 -16.96 33.75 -5.28
N GLN A 20 -17.35 33.80 -6.56
CA GLN A 20 -16.73 34.66 -7.57
C GLN A 20 -17.35 36.06 -7.65
N GLY A 21 -18.31 36.40 -6.77
CA GLY A 21 -18.85 37.77 -6.63
C GLY A 21 -19.67 38.29 -7.80
N GLN A 22 -20.17 37.41 -8.69
CA GLN A 22 -20.89 37.85 -9.90
C GLN A 22 -22.39 38.14 -9.68
N ASN A 23 -22.97 37.81 -8.53
CA ASN A 23 -24.36 38.13 -8.18
C ASN A 23 -24.49 38.50 -6.70
N GLY A 24 -24.51 39.80 -6.39
CA GLY A 24 -24.94 40.33 -5.09
C GLY A 24 -24.02 40.02 -3.90
N ASP A 25 -24.12 40.85 -2.85
CA ASP A 25 -23.28 40.70 -1.66
C ASP A 25 -23.38 39.29 -1.06
N PRO A 26 -22.27 38.62 -0.72
CA PRO A 26 -22.28 37.26 -0.16
C PRO A 26 -23.05 37.17 1.16
N ASN A 27 -23.24 38.30 1.85
CA ASN A 27 -24.05 38.42 3.06
C ASN A 27 -25.56 38.31 2.80
N THR A 28 -26.03 38.58 1.58
CA THR A 28 -27.46 38.55 1.26
C THR A 28 -27.96 37.15 0.95
N GLU A 29 -27.12 36.28 0.36
CA GLU A 29 -27.51 34.93 -0.06
C GLU A 29 -27.21 33.83 0.98
N LEU A 30 -26.26 34.04 1.89
CA LEU A 30 -25.93 33.07 2.94
C LEU A 30 -26.71 33.36 4.23
N ALA A 31 -27.87 32.70 4.38
CA ALA A 31 -28.74 32.83 5.57
C ALA A 31 -28.02 32.57 6.91
N ILE A 32 -26.94 31.78 6.91
CA ILE A 32 -26.15 31.49 8.12
C ILE A 32 -25.36 32.73 8.58
N LEU A 33 -24.85 33.54 7.64
CA LEU A 33 -24.15 34.79 7.97
C LEU A 33 -25.12 35.85 8.51
N ARG A 34 -26.38 35.85 8.02
CA ARG A 34 -27.46 36.70 8.57
C ARG A 34 -27.84 36.38 10.01
N ILE A 35 -27.78 35.10 10.40
CA ILE A 35 -28.11 34.69 11.78
C ILE A 35 -27.04 35.17 12.76
N SER A 36 -25.79 35.33 12.31
CA SER A 36 -24.70 35.85 13.13
C SER A 36 -24.66 37.38 13.22
N GLU A 37 -25.43 38.12 12.41
CA GLU A 37 -25.52 39.57 12.54
C GLU A 37 -26.31 39.95 13.81
N PRO A 38 -25.88 40.99 14.55
CA PRO A 38 -26.60 41.43 15.73
C PRO A 38 -28.03 41.83 15.35
N ILE A 39 -29.02 41.42 16.15
CA ILE A 39 -30.44 41.63 15.86
C ILE A 39 -30.75 43.13 15.60
N THR A 40 -29.95 44.04 16.18
CA THR A 40 -30.04 45.49 16.03
C THR A 40 -29.59 46.05 14.67
N SER A 41 -28.81 45.31 13.87
CA SER A 41 -28.43 45.76 12.51
C SER A 41 -29.47 45.40 11.45
N SER A 42 -30.38 44.46 11.74
CA SER A 42 -31.46 44.04 10.82
C SER A 42 -32.75 44.85 10.96
N LEU A 43 -32.95 45.53 12.10
CA LEU A 43 -33.98 46.54 12.22
C LEU A 43 -33.38 47.87 11.73
N ASP A 44 -33.99 48.48 10.72
CA ASP A 44 -33.81 49.90 10.41
C ASP A 44 -34.32 50.74 11.61
N VAL A 45 -33.56 50.78 12.71
CA VAL A 45 -33.80 51.61 13.91
C VAL A 45 -33.32 53.04 13.65
N ALA A 46 -33.67 53.59 12.48
CA ALA A 46 -33.49 55.01 12.21
C ALA A 46 -34.58 55.87 12.91
N GLU A 47 -35.69 55.27 13.34
CA GLU A 47 -36.81 56.02 13.96
C GLU A 47 -36.96 55.85 15.47
N PHE A 48 -36.47 54.76 16.08
CA PHE A 48 -36.66 54.52 17.53
C PHE A 48 -35.55 55.09 18.43
N SER A 49 -34.45 55.56 17.84
CA SER A 49 -33.24 55.98 18.56
C SER A 49 -33.26 57.42 19.08
N ARG A 50 -34.33 58.20 18.85
CA ARG A 50 -34.38 59.62 19.29
C ARG A 50 -34.83 59.87 20.74
N SER A 51 -35.33 58.88 21.49
CA SER A 51 -35.88 59.14 22.85
C SER A 51 -35.30 58.31 24.01
N LEU A 52 -34.41 57.35 23.76
CA LEU A 52 -33.81 56.52 24.83
C LEU A 52 -32.31 56.80 25.08
N SER A 53 -31.78 57.87 24.52
CA SER A 53 -30.33 58.13 24.44
C SER A 53 -29.65 58.65 25.72
N LYS A 54 -30.18 58.47 26.94
CA LYS A 54 -29.55 59.11 28.11
C LYS A 54 -29.40 58.33 29.41
N ARG A 55 -29.69 57.03 29.48
CA ARG A 55 -29.57 56.29 30.76
C ARG A 55 -29.11 54.83 30.70
N ALA A 56 -28.34 54.43 29.69
CA ALA A 56 -27.62 53.15 29.71
C ALA A 56 -26.14 53.40 29.44
N SER A 57 -25.43 53.90 30.44
CA SER A 57 -23.97 53.95 30.45
C SER A 57 -23.46 52.63 31.04
N ASP A 58 -22.98 51.77 30.15
CA ASP A 58 -21.91 50.75 30.31
C ASP A 58 -22.24 49.49 29.48
N ALA A 59 -21.87 49.51 28.20
CA ALA A 59 -21.75 48.34 27.35
C ALA A 59 -20.91 48.73 26.13
N SER A 60 -19.58 48.67 26.25
CA SER A 60 -18.69 48.68 25.10
C SER A 60 -18.83 47.33 24.37
N ILE A 61 -19.86 47.19 23.54
CA ILE A 61 -19.95 46.10 22.56
C ILE A 61 -19.86 46.78 21.21
N ASN A 62 -18.63 46.86 20.68
CA ASN A 62 -18.42 47.27 19.29
C ASN A 62 -19.12 46.21 18.41
N PRO A 63 -20.18 46.56 17.66
CA PRO A 63 -20.98 45.60 16.89
C PRO A 63 -20.30 45.13 15.60
N SER A 64 -19.04 45.51 15.39
CA SER A 64 -18.24 45.25 14.18
C SER A 64 -17.14 44.21 14.39
N GLU A 65 -16.99 43.66 15.59
CA GLU A 65 -15.95 42.68 15.90
C GLU A 65 -16.53 41.27 15.87
N ASN A 66 -16.27 40.55 14.76
CA ASN A 66 -16.58 39.15 14.47
C ASN A 66 -17.41 38.42 15.56
N PRO A 67 -18.74 38.27 15.38
CA PRO A 67 -19.62 37.66 16.37
C PRO A 67 -19.13 36.24 16.67
N THR A 68 -18.54 36.06 17.85
CA THR A 68 -18.18 34.73 18.34
C THR A 68 -19.44 34.04 18.88
N PRO A 69 -19.57 32.71 18.77
CA PRO A 69 -20.75 31.98 19.25
C PRO A 69 -21.10 32.27 20.72
N ALA A 70 -20.08 32.50 21.55
CA ALA A 70 -20.24 32.87 22.96
C ALA A 70 -20.83 34.27 23.16
N SER A 71 -20.50 35.24 22.28
CA SER A 71 -21.08 36.59 22.31
C SER A 71 -22.57 36.57 21.95
N LEU A 72 -22.96 35.75 20.96
CA LEU A 72 -24.36 35.63 20.55
C LEU A 72 -25.22 35.03 21.67
N GLU A 73 -24.70 34.04 22.40
CA GLU A 73 -25.40 33.45 23.55
C GLU A 73 -25.61 34.49 24.66
N ALA A 74 -24.58 35.27 24.99
CA ALA A 74 -24.67 36.35 25.97
C ALA A 74 -25.75 37.38 25.57
N ASP A 75 -25.75 37.82 24.31
CA ASP A 75 -26.75 38.78 23.79
C ASP A 75 -28.17 38.22 23.88
N LEU A 76 -28.38 36.94 23.48
CA LEU A 76 -29.69 36.30 23.58
C LEU A 76 -30.21 36.23 25.02
N THR A 77 -29.33 35.98 25.99
CA THR A 77 -29.72 35.98 27.41
C THR A 77 -30.10 37.38 27.89
N HIS A 78 -29.31 38.41 27.52
CA HIS A 78 -29.59 39.79 27.86
C HIS A 78 -30.94 40.27 27.30
N TYR A 79 -31.19 40.03 26.01
CA TYR A 79 -32.46 40.41 25.39
C TYR A 79 -33.65 39.66 25.99
N LYS A 80 -33.49 38.37 26.31
CA LYS A 80 -34.54 37.59 26.98
C LYS A 80 -34.94 38.21 28.32
N GLU A 81 -33.97 38.67 29.10
CA GLU A 81 -34.23 39.38 30.36
C GLU A 81 -34.89 40.74 30.14
N LEU A 82 -34.38 41.54 29.20
CA LEU A 82 -34.92 42.85 28.86
C LEU A 82 -36.38 42.76 28.40
N PHE A 83 -36.68 41.87 27.46
CA PHE A 83 -38.04 41.66 26.96
C PHE A 83 -38.97 41.08 28.03
N SER A 84 -38.46 40.24 28.94
CA SER A 84 -39.26 39.74 30.07
C SER A 84 -39.64 40.88 31.03
N LYS A 85 -38.69 41.78 31.34
CA LYS A 85 -38.94 42.98 32.17
C LYS A 85 -39.90 43.93 31.48
N LEU A 86 -39.70 44.20 30.18
CA LEU A 86 -40.57 45.07 29.39
C LEU A 86 -41.99 44.52 29.31
N ARG A 87 -42.13 43.22 29.03
CA ARG A 87 -43.43 42.54 29.02
C ARG A 87 -44.13 42.65 30.36
N PHE A 88 -43.43 42.43 31.48
CA PHE A 88 -44.00 42.55 32.81
C PHE A 88 -44.49 43.98 33.09
N SER A 89 -43.63 44.97 32.85
CA SER A 89 -43.97 46.39 33.05
C SER A 89 -45.16 46.83 32.18
N TYR A 90 -45.21 46.41 30.92
CA TYR A 90 -46.31 46.73 30.02
C TYR A 90 -47.63 46.09 30.48
N LEU A 91 -47.61 44.80 30.83
CA LEU A 91 -48.79 44.10 31.35
C LEU A 91 -49.31 44.76 32.63
N GLU A 92 -48.42 45.11 33.55
CA GLU A 92 -48.77 45.81 34.78
C GLU A 92 -49.38 47.19 34.49
N GLN A 93 -48.79 47.96 33.57
CA GLN A 93 -49.30 49.29 33.23
C GLN A 93 -50.67 49.22 32.55
N VAL A 94 -50.83 48.36 31.54
CA VAL A 94 -52.10 48.20 30.82
C VAL A 94 -53.20 47.67 31.74
N THR A 95 -52.87 46.75 32.65
CA THR A 95 -53.87 46.25 33.62
C THR A 95 -54.26 47.32 34.64
N LYS A 96 -53.31 48.10 35.15
CA LYS A 96 -53.60 49.26 36.01
C LYS A 96 -54.47 50.29 35.30
N GLU A 97 -54.15 50.67 34.07
CA GLU A 97 -54.96 51.62 33.29
C GLU A 97 -56.36 51.07 33.02
N LYS A 98 -56.47 49.82 32.57
CA LYS A 98 -57.76 49.18 32.29
C LYS A 98 -58.62 49.09 33.55
N PHE A 99 -58.03 48.76 34.70
CA PHE A 99 -58.72 48.72 35.99
C PHE A 99 -59.23 50.10 36.40
N LEU A 100 -58.38 51.13 36.33
CA LEU A 100 -58.79 52.51 36.64
C LEU A 100 -59.89 53.00 35.70
N ARG A 101 -59.77 52.73 34.39
CA ARG A 101 -60.81 53.09 33.41
C ARG A 101 -62.11 52.33 33.64
N ALA A 102 -62.07 51.07 34.08
CA ALA A 102 -63.27 50.29 34.38
C ALA A 102 -64.05 50.81 35.60
N ILE A 103 -63.35 51.33 36.61
CA ILE A 103 -63.95 51.89 37.84
C ILE A 103 -64.42 53.34 37.64
N VAL A 104 -63.64 54.15 36.91
CA VAL A 104 -63.88 55.59 36.73
C VAL A 104 -64.75 55.88 35.50
N GLY A 105 -64.89 54.93 34.58
CA GLY A 105 -65.75 55.07 33.40
C GLY A 105 -67.24 55.15 33.76
N ASP A 106 -67.98 55.98 33.04
CA ASP A 106 -69.44 56.12 33.18
C ASP A 106 -70.14 55.58 31.91
N PRO A 107 -70.85 54.44 31.97
CA PRO A 107 -71.16 53.62 33.13
C PRO A 107 -70.01 52.67 33.54
N PRO A 108 -69.92 52.30 34.84
CA PRO A 108 -68.86 51.43 35.35
C PRO A 108 -68.97 50.03 34.74
N LEU A 109 -67.84 49.48 34.30
CA LEU A 109 -67.80 48.22 33.59
C LEU A 109 -67.79 47.05 34.59
N VAL A 110 -68.96 46.53 34.91
CA VAL A 110 -69.12 45.34 35.76
C VAL A 110 -69.19 44.10 34.88
N VAL A 111 -68.12 43.30 34.85
CA VAL A 111 -68.09 42.06 34.08
C VAL A 111 -69.05 41.04 34.70
N GLY A 112 -70.03 40.59 33.93
CA GLY A 112 -71.01 39.60 34.38
C GLY A 112 -70.40 38.20 34.54
N HIS A 113 -70.97 37.36 35.42
CA HIS A 113 -70.51 35.98 35.58
C HIS A 113 -70.57 35.18 34.26
N ASN A 114 -71.61 35.38 33.45
CA ASN A 114 -71.76 34.72 32.15
C ASN A 114 -70.65 35.12 31.16
N GLU A 115 -70.29 36.41 31.12
CA GLU A 115 -69.19 36.90 30.27
C GLU A 115 -67.84 36.34 30.72
N ASN A 116 -67.62 36.19 32.03
CA ASN A 116 -66.42 35.53 32.54
C ASN A 116 -66.34 34.07 32.11
N VAL A 117 -67.44 33.32 32.19
CA VAL A 117 -67.50 31.92 31.74
C VAL A 117 -67.20 31.82 30.23
N GLU A 118 -67.75 32.71 29.41
CA GLU A 118 -67.44 32.76 27.96
C GLU A 118 -65.98 33.14 27.66
N LEU A 119 -65.38 34.01 28.46
CA LEU A 119 -63.96 34.38 28.31
C LEU A 119 -63.05 33.24 28.77
N GLU A 120 -63.41 32.49 29.81
CA GLU A 120 -62.67 31.33 30.29
C GLU A 120 -62.65 30.19 29.25
N THR A 121 -63.77 29.93 28.57
CA THR A 121 -63.83 28.91 27.51
C THR A 121 -62.94 29.29 26.32
N LYS A 122 -63.05 30.54 25.84
CA LYS A 122 -62.18 31.07 24.76
C LYS A 122 -60.70 31.04 25.16
N LEU A 123 -60.38 31.39 26.40
CA LEU A 123 -59.00 31.34 26.92
C LEU A 123 -58.48 29.91 26.97
N ALA A 124 -59.32 28.94 27.38
CA ALA A 124 -58.95 27.53 27.38
C ALA A 124 -58.63 27.01 25.97
N GLU A 125 -59.42 27.38 24.97
CA GLU A 125 -59.18 27.04 23.55
C GLU A 125 -57.87 27.64 23.04
N VAL A 126 -57.67 28.95 23.21
CA VAL A 126 -56.44 29.65 22.80
C VAL A 126 -55.21 29.10 23.53
N LYS A 127 -55.35 28.75 24.81
CA LYS A 127 -54.26 28.15 25.61
C LYS A 127 -53.91 26.75 25.12
N LYS A 128 -54.88 25.97 24.68
CA LYS A 128 -54.66 24.65 24.06
C LYS A 128 -53.93 24.81 22.73
N GLU A 129 -54.38 25.72 21.88
CA GLU A 129 -53.75 26.00 20.58
C GLU A 129 -52.31 26.50 20.74
N LEU A 130 -52.08 27.42 21.69
CA LEU A 130 -50.73 27.91 22.03
C LEU A 130 -49.81 26.79 22.53
N LYS A 131 -50.32 25.85 23.34
CA LYS A 131 -49.54 24.69 23.79
C LYS A 131 -49.15 23.80 22.61
N ASN A 132 -50.08 23.53 21.70
CA ASN A 132 -49.81 22.71 20.52
C ASN A 132 -48.75 23.36 19.62
N ARG A 133 -48.88 24.66 19.33
CA ARG A 133 -47.88 25.40 18.54
C ARG A 133 -46.51 25.45 19.22
N LYS A 134 -46.46 25.60 20.55
CA LYS A 134 -45.19 25.55 21.29
C LYS A 134 -44.51 24.20 21.19
N GLU A 135 -45.29 23.12 21.22
CA GLU A 135 -44.77 21.76 21.06
C GLU A 135 -44.24 21.54 19.65
N GLU A 136 -44.97 21.98 18.62
CA GLU A 136 -44.54 21.92 17.23
C GLU A 136 -43.22 22.67 17.00
N VAL A 137 -43.11 23.90 17.51
CA VAL A 137 -41.87 24.68 17.43
C VAL A 137 -40.73 23.99 18.19
N ARG A 138 -41.00 23.39 19.35
CA ARG A 138 -39.98 22.65 20.11
C ARG A 138 -39.42 21.48 19.32
N LEU A 139 -40.29 20.70 18.68
CA LEU A 139 -39.89 19.57 17.83
C LEU A 139 -39.10 20.05 16.61
N MET A 140 -39.55 21.12 15.95
CA MET A 140 -38.86 21.70 14.80
C MET A 140 -37.45 22.20 15.17
N VAL A 141 -37.28 22.83 16.33
CA VAL A 141 -35.96 23.26 16.83
C VAL A 141 -35.06 22.05 17.09
N GLU A 142 -35.59 21.00 17.72
CA GLU A 142 -34.83 19.77 17.98
C GLU A 142 -34.33 19.11 16.68
N ASP A 143 -35.19 19.03 15.67
CA ASP A 143 -34.84 18.49 14.36
C ASP A 143 -33.83 19.38 13.64
N MET A 144 -33.98 20.71 13.71
CA MET A 144 -33.02 21.64 13.14
C MET A 144 -31.64 21.51 13.80
N GLU A 145 -31.58 21.32 15.12
CA GLU A 145 -30.30 21.08 15.81
C GLU A 145 -29.65 19.76 15.40
N LYS A 146 -30.44 18.68 15.24
CA LYS A 146 -29.93 17.39 14.76
C LYS A 146 -29.34 17.52 13.36
N VAL A 147 -30.08 18.13 12.44
CA VAL A 147 -29.62 18.40 11.07
C VAL A 147 -28.38 19.30 11.07
N GLY A 148 -28.34 20.32 11.92
CA GLY A 148 -27.18 21.20 12.08
C GLY A 148 -25.93 20.46 12.55
N ARG A 149 -26.05 19.57 13.55
CA ARG A 149 -24.95 18.73 14.04
C ARG A 149 -24.45 17.75 12.98
N ASP A 150 -25.36 17.11 12.26
CA ASP A 150 -25.02 16.19 11.17
C ASP A 150 -24.30 16.91 10.03
N LEU A 151 -24.80 18.10 9.64
CA LEU A 151 -24.19 18.93 8.60
C LEU A 151 -22.78 19.36 9.00
N ALA A 152 -22.58 19.82 10.24
CA ALA A 152 -21.26 20.20 10.74
C ALA A 152 -20.26 19.03 10.71
N THR A 153 -20.72 17.81 11.05
CA THR A 153 -19.89 16.61 11.00
C THR A 153 -19.52 16.24 9.57
N ARG A 154 -20.49 16.27 8.64
CA ARG A 154 -20.23 16.03 7.21
C ARG A 154 -19.27 17.06 6.63
N TYR A 155 -19.44 18.33 6.97
CA TYR A 155 -18.55 19.40 6.51
C TYR A 155 -17.11 19.17 6.96
N LYS A 156 -16.88 18.81 8.22
CA LYS A 156 -15.55 18.45 8.74
C LYS A 156 -14.92 17.29 7.97
N ASN A 157 -15.71 16.24 7.68
CA ASN A 157 -15.22 15.09 6.92
C ASN A 157 -14.84 15.47 5.48
N VAL A 158 -15.67 16.26 4.80
CA VAL A 158 -15.36 16.76 3.45
C VAL A 158 -14.11 17.62 3.46
N GLN A 159 -13.93 18.47 4.48
CA GLN A 159 -12.74 19.30 4.62
C GLN A 159 -11.48 18.45 4.80
N LEU A 160 -11.53 17.39 5.61
CA LEU A 160 -10.42 16.44 5.78
C LEU A 160 -10.11 15.69 4.47
N GLN A 161 -11.13 15.20 3.77
CA GLN A 161 -10.92 14.54 2.48
C GLN A 161 -10.33 15.50 1.43
N THR A 162 -10.75 16.77 1.45
CA THR A 162 -10.23 17.80 0.56
C THR A 162 -8.75 18.08 0.83
N THR A 163 -8.33 18.12 2.10
CA THR A 163 -6.90 18.30 2.42
C THR A 163 -6.07 17.09 2.01
N GLN A 164 -6.58 15.86 2.18
CA GLN A 164 -5.92 14.65 1.68
C GLN A 164 -5.82 14.63 0.15
N LEU A 165 -6.88 15.01 -0.55
CA LEU A 165 -6.88 15.13 -2.01
C LEU A 165 -5.88 16.18 -2.49
N ALA A 166 -5.63 17.23 -1.71
CA ALA A 166 -4.62 18.24 -2.05
C ALA A 166 -3.18 17.71 -1.92
N THR A 167 -2.91 16.70 -1.08
CA THR A 167 -1.56 16.12 -0.94
C THR A 167 -1.26 15.05 -1.98
N LEU A 168 -2.28 14.31 -2.45
CA LEU A 168 -2.12 13.20 -3.39
C LEU A 168 -1.38 13.56 -4.70
N PRO A 169 -1.63 14.69 -5.39
CA PRO A 169 -0.91 15.03 -6.62
C PRO A 169 0.61 15.13 -6.43
N LYS A 170 1.05 15.64 -5.27
CA LYS A 170 2.47 15.73 -4.94
C LYS A 170 3.08 14.34 -4.71
N GLU A 171 2.35 13.46 -4.03
CA GLU A 171 2.78 12.08 -3.80
C GLU A 171 2.85 11.30 -5.13
N ILE A 172 1.88 11.48 -6.02
CA ILE A 172 1.87 10.89 -7.36
C ILE A 172 3.09 11.37 -8.16
N ALA A 173 3.35 12.68 -8.20
CA ALA A 173 4.51 13.22 -8.90
C ALA A 173 5.84 12.69 -8.33
N ASN A 174 5.93 12.52 -7.00
CA ASN A 174 7.09 11.91 -6.37
C ASN A 174 7.25 10.44 -6.79
N LEU A 175 6.16 9.65 -6.80
CA LEU A 175 6.18 8.25 -7.23
C LEU A 175 6.51 8.11 -8.73
N GLU A 176 6.00 8.99 -9.58
CA GLU A 176 6.34 9.00 -11.00
C GLU A 176 7.82 9.31 -11.22
N SER A 177 8.37 10.26 -10.45
CA SER A 177 9.80 10.58 -10.45
C SER A 177 10.65 9.38 -9.99
N THR A 178 10.26 8.70 -8.90
CA THR A 178 11.00 7.51 -8.44
C THR A 178 10.90 6.34 -9.41
N ILE A 179 9.76 6.15 -10.07
CA ILE A 179 9.63 5.14 -11.13
C ILE A 179 10.52 5.51 -12.32
N ALA A 180 10.58 6.77 -12.72
CA ALA A 180 11.44 7.23 -13.81
C ALA A 180 12.93 7.01 -13.47
N THR A 181 13.36 7.32 -12.25
CA THR A 181 14.75 7.09 -11.82
C THR A 181 15.09 5.60 -11.75
N LEU A 182 14.19 4.76 -11.24
CA LEU A 182 14.39 3.31 -11.19
C LEU A 182 14.45 2.70 -12.59
N ARG A 183 13.61 3.16 -13.52
CA ARG A 183 13.67 2.73 -14.93
C ARG A 183 14.95 3.20 -15.59
N ALA A 184 15.40 4.41 -15.32
CA ALA A 184 16.68 4.91 -15.83
C ALA A 184 17.87 4.12 -15.27
N SER A 185 17.89 3.80 -13.97
CA SER A 185 18.93 2.96 -13.38
C SER A 185 18.88 1.54 -13.95
N GLN A 186 17.69 0.97 -14.16
CA GLN A 186 17.54 -0.33 -14.79
C GLN A 186 18.07 -0.32 -16.24
N ALA A 187 17.76 0.72 -17.02
CA ALA A 187 18.27 0.88 -18.37
C ALA A 187 19.80 1.05 -18.39
N GLN A 188 20.36 1.81 -17.46
CA GLN A 188 21.82 1.94 -17.29
C GLN A 188 22.48 0.60 -16.92
N HIS A 189 21.88 -0.17 -16.00
CA HIS A 189 22.34 -1.51 -15.67
C HIS A 189 22.23 -2.49 -16.85
N ALA A 190 21.18 -2.37 -17.67
CA ALA A 190 21.01 -3.18 -18.88
C ALA A 190 22.00 -2.79 -20.00
N LEU A 191 22.38 -1.51 -20.11
CA LEU A 191 23.39 -1.04 -21.07
C LEU A 191 24.82 -1.37 -20.62
N ALA A 192 25.08 -1.41 -19.32
CA ALA A 192 26.36 -1.82 -18.73
C ALA A 192 26.53 -3.35 -18.66
N ALA A 193 25.49 -4.11 -19.05
CA ALA A 193 25.52 -5.57 -19.12
C ALA A 193 26.36 -6.01 -20.34
N ASP A 194 27.69 -6.04 -20.18
CA ASP A 194 28.60 -6.61 -21.18
C ASP A 194 28.33 -8.13 -21.30
N PRO A 195 27.99 -8.65 -22.49
CA PRO A 195 27.75 -10.08 -22.70
C PRO A 195 28.97 -10.96 -22.42
N SER A 196 30.18 -10.39 -22.30
CA SER A 196 31.40 -11.12 -21.98
C SER A 196 31.65 -11.35 -20.48
N ASN A 197 30.94 -10.63 -19.60
CA ASN A 197 31.18 -10.66 -18.17
C ASN A 197 30.16 -11.57 -17.46
N PRO A 198 30.56 -12.61 -16.70
CA PRO A 198 29.63 -13.52 -16.02
C PRO A 198 28.70 -12.83 -15.01
N ALA A 199 29.07 -11.66 -14.48
CA ALA A 199 28.21 -10.83 -13.63
C ALA A 199 26.98 -10.27 -14.38
N SER A 200 27.03 -10.19 -15.71
CA SER A 200 25.96 -9.71 -16.59
C SER A 200 24.73 -10.64 -16.59
N SER A 201 24.94 -11.94 -16.35
CA SER A 201 23.86 -12.94 -16.22
C SER A 201 22.94 -12.69 -15.01
N GLN A 202 23.38 -11.90 -14.02
CA GLN A 202 22.60 -11.57 -12.83
C GLN A 202 21.60 -10.43 -13.06
N ASN A 203 21.70 -9.70 -14.18
CA ASN A 203 20.83 -8.58 -14.53
C ASN A 203 19.82 -8.91 -15.63
N LEU A 204 19.62 -10.20 -15.90
CA LEU A 204 18.66 -10.67 -16.89
C LEU A 204 17.22 -10.53 -16.38
N SER A 205 16.28 -10.31 -17.31
CA SER A 205 14.86 -10.37 -16.99
C SER A 205 14.47 -11.78 -16.53
N LEU A 206 13.43 -11.89 -15.70
CA LEU A 206 12.97 -13.19 -15.19
C LEU A 206 12.73 -14.25 -16.28
N PRO A 207 12.14 -13.94 -17.45
CA PRO A 207 12.03 -14.93 -18.53
C PRO A 207 13.39 -15.37 -19.08
N ALA A 208 14.34 -14.45 -19.19
CA ALA A 208 15.69 -14.73 -19.70
C ALA A 208 16.54 -15.54 -18.69
N THR A 209 16.35 -15.34 -17.39
CA THR A 209 17.01 -16.18 -16.37
C THR A 209 16.47 -17.60 -16.38
N LEU A 210 15.15 -17.78 -16.54
CA LEU A 210 14.54 -19.11 -16.65
C LEU A 210 15.00 -19.86 -17.89
N SER A 211 15.13 -19.19 -19.04
CA SER A 211 15.66 -19.84 -20.24
C SER A 211 17.13 -20.24 -20.09
N LEU A 212 17.95 -19.37 -19.49
CA LEU A 212 19.37 -19.66 -19.25
C LEU A 212 19.53 -20.80 -18.23
N LEU A 213 18.69 -20.85 -17.20
CA LEU A 213 18.68 -21.93 -16.23
C LEU A 213 18.32 -23.27 -16.91
N ALA A 214 17.30 -23.29 -17.77
CA ALA A 214 16.94 -24.49 -18.52
C ALA A 214 18.06 -24.97 -19.46
N GLU A 215 18.79 -24.05 -20.10
CA GLU A 215 19.96 -24.37 -20.92
C GLU A 215 21.08 -25.00 -20.08
N ARG A 216 21.41 -24.41 -18.93
CA ARG A 216 22.43 -24.95 -18.02
C ARG A 216 22.03 -26.28 -17.39
N GLU A 217 20.76 -26.48 -17.07
CA GLU A 217 20.25 -27.78 -16.62
C GLU A 217 20.37 -28.84 -17.72
N ALA A 218 20.12 -28.49 -18.97
CA ALA A 218 20.31 -29.39 -20.10
C ALA A 218 21.79 -29.74 -20.34
N GLU A 219 22.70 -28.75 -20.21
CA GLU A 219 24.15 -28.97 -20.25
C GLU A 219 24.62 -29.91 -19.14
N LEU A 220 24.18 -29.66 -17.89
CA LEU A 220 24.50 -30.52 -16.75
C LEU A 220 23.99 -31.95 -16.95
N ALA A 221 22.74 -32.11 -17.41
CA ALA A 221 22.21 -33.44 -17.73
C ALA A 221 22.98 -34.14 -18.86
N GLY A 222 23.51 -33.37 -19.83
CA GLY A 222 24.40 -33.88 -20.87
C GLY A 222 25.73 -34.37 -20.32
N ILE A 223 26.36 -33.59 -19.44
CA ILE A 223 27.62 -33.95 -18.77
C ILE A 223 27.42 -35.17 -17.88
N ASP A 224 26.32 -35.25 -17.12
CA ASP A 224 26.02 -36.41 -16.28
C ASP A 224 25.85 -37.70 -17.11
N ARG A 225 25.23 -37.62 -18.29
CA ARG A 225 25.16 -38.76 -19.23
C ARG A 225 26.54 -39.16 -19.75
N GLN A 226 27.40 -38.20 -20.04
CA GLN A 226 28.78 -38.48 -20.45
C GLN A 226 29.56 -39.12 -19.29
N LEU A 227 29.44 -38.60 -18.08
CA LEU A 227 30.10 -39.10 -16.89
C LEU A 227 29.66 -40.52 -16.56
N THR A 228 28.36 -40.80 -16.59
CA THR A 228 27.83 -42.16 -16.40
C THR A 228 28.31 -43.11 -17.51
N SER A 229 28.33 -42.68 -18.78
CA SER A 229 28.88 -43.50 -19.86
C SER A 229 30.37 -43.81 -19.66
N MET A 230 31.17 -42.80 -19.29
CA MET A 230 32.59 -42.99 -18.99
C MET A 230 32.79 -43.91 -17.79
N GLN A 231 32.00 -43.74 -16.73
CA GLN A 231 32.05 -44.57 -15.53
C GLN A 231 31.71 -46.05 -15.82
N THR A 232 30.85 -46.34 -16.79
CA THR A 232 30.59 -47.73 -17.24
C THR A 232 31.67 -48.30 -18.16
N THR A 233 32.31 -47.47 -18.99
CA THR A 233 33.36 -47.92 -19.91
C THR A 233 34.73 -48.08 -19.25
N LEU A 234 35.02 -47.28 -18.22
CA LEU A 234 36.27 -47.29 -17.46
C LEU A 234 36.62 -48.68 -16.89
N PRO A 235 35.74 -49.41 -16.16
CA PRO A 235 36.08 -50.73 -15.63
C PRO A 235 36.31 -51.78 -16.72
N ARG A 236 35.69 -51.64 -17.89
CA ARG A 236 35.95 -52.53 -19.02
C ARG A 236 37.32 -52.25 -19.62
N LYS A 237 37.67 -50.97 -19.82
CA LYS A 237 38.97 -50.57 -20.35
C LYS A 237 40.11 -50.86 -19.38
N THR A 238 39.90 -50.76 -18.06
CA THR A 238 40.90 -51.21 -17.08
C THR A 238 41.13 -52.71 -17.16
N ARG A 239 40.07 -53.53 -17.26
CA ARG A 239 40.21 -54.98 -17.45
C ARG A 239 40.91 -55.36 -18.76
N GLU A 240 40.60 -54.68 -19.86
CA GLU A 240 41.28 -54.86 -21.15
C GLU A 240 42.77 -54.49 -21.05
N ALA A 241 43.11 -53.38 -20.39
CA ALA A 241 44.49 -52.96 -20.15
C ALA A 241 45.26 -53.96 -19.27
N GLU A 242 44.67 -54.42 -18.16
CA GLU A 242 45.27 -55.45 -17.30
C GLU A 242 45.46 -56.79 -18.04
N ALA A 243 44.56 -57.16 -18.95
CA ALA A 243 44.72 -58.37 -19.77
C ALA A 243 45.91 -58.25 -20.73
N MET A 244 46.02 -57.12 -21.42
CA MET A 244 47.17 -56.83 -22.29
C MET A 244 48.49 -56.78 -21.50
N GLU A 245 48.49 -56.22 -20.29
CA GLU A 245 49.67 -56.21 -19.41
C GLU A 245 50.09 -57.64 -19.01
N ARG A 246 49.14 -58.52 -18.71
CA ARG A 246 49.42 -59.94 -18.45
C ARG A 246 50.01 -60.63 -19.68
N GLU A 247 49.46 -60.40 -20.87
CA GLU A 247 49.98 -60.97 -22.12
C GLU A 247 51.40 -60.45 -22.43
N LEU A 248 51.64 -59.15 -22.27
CA LEU A 248 52.97 -58.55 -22.41
C LEU A 248 53.95 -59.19 -21.43
N SER A 249 53.57 -59.39 -20.17
CA SER A 249 54.45 -60.04 -19.19
C SER A 249 54.85 -61.47 -19.57
N VAL A 250 53.94 -62.22 -20.20
CA VAL A 250 54.24 -63.58 -20.71
C VAL A 250 55.16 -63.53 -21.92
N LEU A 251 54.92 -62.59 -22.85
CA LEU A 251 55.78 -62.39 -24.01
C LEU A 251 57.17 -61.91 -23.62
N GLU A 252 57.28 -61.04 -22.61
CA GLU A 252 58.55 -60.61 -22.04
C GLU A 252 59.31 -61.77 -21.42
N ARG A 253 58.63 -62.64 -20.65
CA ARG A 253 59.24 -63.88 -20.13
C ARG A 253 59.75 -64.78 -21.24
N ARG A 254 58.93 -65.07 -22.27
CA ARG A 254 59.33 -65.87 -23.44
C ARG A 254 60.49 -65.23 -24.20
N LYS A 255 60.51 -63.89 -24.34
CA LYS A 255 61.63 -63.15 -24.92
C LYS A 255 62.89 -63.33 -24.08
N THR A 256 62.81 -63.20 -22.75
CA THR A 256 63.98 -63.40 -21.88
C THR A 256 64.49 -64.84 -21.90
N GLU A 257 63.59 -65.83 -21.94
CA GLU A 257 63.93 -67.26 -22.06
C GLU A 257 64.60 -67.56 -23.40
N THR A 258 64.04 -67.08 -24.53
CA THR A 258 64.64 -67.28 -25.86
C THR A 258 65.97 -66.55 -26.02
N ILE A 259 66.12 -65.34 -25.47
CA ILE A 259 67.41 -64.64 -25.41
C ILE A 259 68.39 -65.44 -24.53
N GLY A 260 67.94 -65.99 -23.41
CA GLY A 260 68.73 -66.87 -22.55
C GLY A 260 69.22 -68.11 -23.29
N GLN A 261 68.32 -68.84 -23.94
CA GLN A 261 68.63 -70.01 -24.78
C GLN A 261 69.59 -69.66 -25.93
N ALA A 262 69.38 -68.52 -26.61
CA ALA A 262 70.28 -68.08 -27.67
C ALA A 262 71.67 -67.72 -27.14
N ARG A 263 71.75 -67.04 -25.99
CA ARG A 263 73.02 -66.74 -25.31
C ARG A 263 73.72 -68.00 -24.81
N GLU A 264 73.00 -68.96 -24.25
CA GLU A 264 73.54 -70.25 -23.83
C GLU A 264 74.01 -71.07 -25.02
N ALA A 265 73.26 -71.13 -26.12
CA ALA A 265 73.70 -71.77 -27.36
C ALA A 265 74.93 -71.09 -27.95
N GLN A 266 75.01 -69.75 -27.90
CA GLN A 266 76.21 -69.01 -28.29
C GLN A 266 77.38 -69.28 -27.33
N ARG A 267 77.12 -69.37 -26.03
CA ARG A 267 78.13 -69.74 -25.03
C ARG A 267 78.64 -71.16 -25.27
N LYS A 268 77.77 -72.13 -25.52
CA LYS A 268 78.14 -73.51 -25.90
C LYS A 268 78.94 -73.60 -27.20
N LYS A 269 78.65 -72.73 -28.19
CA LYS A 269 79.47 -72.60 -29.40
C LYS A 269 80.85 -72.00 -29.14
N LEU A 270 80.98 -71.06 -28.20
CA LEU A 270 82.24 -70.39 -27.86
C LEU A 270 83.10 -71.17 -26.85
N GLU A 271 82.46 -71.86 -25.90
CA GLU A 271 83.08 -72.73 -24.90
C GLU A 271 83.41 -74.12 -25.46
N GLY A 272 83.02 -74.43 -26.71
CA GLY A 272 83.45 -75.65 -27.40
C GLY A 272 83.02 -76.90 -26.66
N GLU A 273 81.73 -76.99 -26.28
CA GLU A 273 81.14 -78.24 -25.79
C GLU A 273 81.13 -79.21 -27.00
N SER A 274 82.16 -80.06 -27.10
CA SER A 274 82.25 -81.08 -28.14
C SER A 274 80.97 -81.90 -28.08
N ASP A 275 80.26 -81.95 -29.20
CA ASP A 275 79.13 -82.84 -29.40
C ASP A 275 79.48 -84.19 -28.77
N GLY A 276 78.66 -84.72 -27.85
CA GLY A 276 78.95 -85.99 -27.18
C GLY A 276 79.18 -87.14 -28.18
N LEU A 277 78.80 -86.93 -29.44
CA LEU A 277 79.20 -87.74 -30.58
C LEU A 277 80.72 -87.80 -30.86
N GLU A 278 81.48 -86.70 -30.69
CA GLU A 278 82.94 -86.71 -30.89
C GLU A 278 83.67 -87.42 -29.75
N GLU A 279 83.24 -87.24 -28.50
CA GLU A 279 83.79 -87.98 -27.36
C GLU A 279 83.44 -89.48 -27.46
N MET A 280 82.20 -89.83 -27.81
CA MET A 280 81.83 -91.22 -28.10
C MET A 280 82.59 -91.77 -29.31
N GLY A 281 82.81 -90.97 -30.35
CA GLY A 281 83.61 -91.36 -31.52
C GLY A 281 85.08 -91.62 -31.19
N ARG A 282 85.67 -90.86 -30.26
CA ARG A 282 87.01 -91.09 -29.72
C ARG A 282 87.07 -92.32 -28.82
N TRP A 283 86.05 -92.52 -27.99
CA TRP A 283 85.95 -93.70 -27.13
C TRP A 283 85.77 -94.99 -27.96
N TYR A 284 84.89 -94.98 -28.97
CA TYR A 284 84.73 -96.09 -29.91
C TYR A 284 86.01 -96.36 -30.72
N ARG A 285 86.75 -95.33 -31.16
CA ARG A 285 88.06 -95.53 -31.81
C ARG A 285 89.12 -96.07 -30.85
N GLY A 286 89.11 -95.67 -29.58
CA GLY A 286 89.99 -96.22 -28.54
C GLY A 286 89.65 -97.67 -28.21
N ALA A 287 88.36 -98.01 -28.13
CA ALA A 287 87.87 -99.36 -27.98
C ALA A 287 88.23 -100.22 -29.21
N GLU A 288 88.10 -99.70 -30.42
CA GLU A 288 88.52 -100.37 -31.66
C GLU A 288 90.04 -100.60 -31.68
N ALA A 289 90.85 -99.62 -31.28
CA ALA A 289 92.31 -99.72 -31.25
C ALA A 289 92.81 -100.70 -30.18
N THR A 290 92.14 -100.78 -29.04
CA THR A 290 92.46 -101.75 -27.98
C THR A 290 92.03 -103.17 -28.37
N LEU A 291 90.85 -103.33 -28.99
CA LEU A 291 90.42 -104.60 -29.59
C LEU A 291 91.38 -105.06 -30.71
N LYS A 292 91.83 -104.15 -31.58
CA LYS A 292 92.85 -104.44 -32.61
C LYS A 292 94.21 -104.84 -32.03
N LYS A 293 94.60 -104.34 -30.85
CA LYS A 293 95.86 -104.73 -30.18
C LYS A 293 95.76 -106.05 -29.40
N LEU A 294 94.56 -106.47 -29.02
CA LEU A 294 94.34 -107.70 -28.25
C LEU A 294 94.07 -108.92 -29.16
N VAL A 295 93.74 -108.65 -30.42
CA VAL A 295 93.54 -109.64 -31.48
C VAL A 295 94.61 -109.39 -32.54
N ASP A 296 95.82 -109.91 -32.32
CA ASP A 296 96.92 -109.97 -33.30
C ASP A 296 96.44 -110.74 -34.54
N VAL A 297 95.88 -110.01 -35.51
CA VAL A 297 95.55 -110.53 -36.84
C VAL A 297 96.04 -109.52 -37.86
N GLU A 298 97.14 -109.90 -38.52
CA GLU A 298 97.63 -109.32 -39.75
C GLU A 298 96.57 -109.48 -40.86
N ASN A 299 96.10 -108.35 -41.38
CA ASN A 299 95.93 -108.00 -42.81
C ASN A 299 95.25 -106.61 -42.94
#